data_AF-A0A4V1UDH4-F1
#
_entry.id   AF-A0A4V1UDH4-F1
#
_cell.length_a   1.000
_cell.length_b   1.000
_cell.length_c   1.000
_cell.angle_alpha   90.00
_cell.angle_beta   90.00
_cell.angle_gamma   90.00
#
_symmetry.space_group_name_H-M   'P 1'
#
loop_
_entity.id
_entity.type
_entity.pdbx_description
1 polymer ?
#
loop_
_entity_poly.entity_id
_entity_poly.type
_entity_poly.pdbx_seq_one_letter_code
_entity_poly.pdbx_strand_id
1 'polypeptide(L)'
;FTLYPDQEEFNRDNTLNELEEYFQYKVELRNSEFQVGRNFITDERSITPSGGMAEKWYLFRIPVADYQLKVGAIPDFKSIRFIRMYLHGFEDSVILRFAKLELIRNTWRRFNYELDTTGTYAPIPANTATTFNQLAVNVEENSGRTPVQYKTPPGVVRQQQLSNNNVNLLLNEQSLSMQVCNLAQFESRGVFKTMNLDLRQYGKVELYVHAESVNSSGDVKDNELYTIIRLGADLINNFYEVKIPLKMTAWGASDAASIWPAENEMALAITRLTQLKVQRNNSGNVGTFFRQTDSDGKEYGILGNPNLGEVRIFFLGVENRRATPACTEVWFN
;
A
#
# COMPACT_ATOMS: atom_id res chain seq x y z
N PHE A 1 21.13 28.71 -18.86
CA PHE A 1 21.63 29.91 -18.17
C PHE A 1 20.49 30.51 -17.38
N THR A 2 20.71 30.73 -16.09
CA THR A 2 19.76 31.39 -15.18
C THR A 2 20.17 32.86 -15.02
N LEU A 3 19.20 33.74 -14.76
CA LEU A 3 19.42 35.16 -14.45
C LEU A 3 19.54 35.41 -12.93
N TYR A 4 19.32 34.38 -12.11
CA TYR A 4 19.51 34.45 -10.67
C TYR A 4 20.99 34.38 -10.32
N PRO A 5 21.49 35.24 -9.41
CA PRO A 5 22.85 35.12 -8.90
C PRO A 5 23.00 33.80 -8.13
N ASP A 6 24.19 33.20 -8.21
CA ASP A 6 24.53 32.05 -7.36
C ASP A 6 24.67 32.54 -5.91
N GLN A 7 23.79 32.07 -5.02
CA GLN A 7 23.76 32.41 -3.61
C GLN A 7 24.01 31.16 -2.77
N GLU A 8 24.58 31.32 -1.58
CA GLU A 8 24.80 30.23 -0.60
C GLU A 8 23.50 29.78 0.09
N GLU A 9 22.36 30.20 -0.44
CA GLU A 9 21.03 30.00 0.12
C GLU A 9 20.14 29.24 -0.88
N PHE A 10 19.50 28.16 -0.40
CA PHE A 10 18.72 27.28 -1.28
C PHE A 10 17.18 27.46 -1.14
N ASN A 11 16.67 27.76 0.05
CA ASN A 11 15.22 27.76 0.35
C ASN A 11 14.57 29.15 0.50
N ARG A 12 15.29 30.24 0.25
CA ARG A 12 14.76 31.63 0.27
C ARG A 12 14.21 32.07 1.64
N ASP A 13 14.81 31.61 2.73
CA ASP A 13 14.52 32.04 4.11
C ASP A 13 15.40 33.23 4.59
N ASN A 14 16.26 33.79 3.72
CA ASN A 14 17.25 34.83 3.96
C ASN A 14 18.27 34.50 5.07
N THR A 15 18.49 33.22 5.36
CA THR A 15 19.44 32.75 6.37
C THR A 15 20.35 31.66 5.83
N LEU A 16 21.57 31.58 6.36
CA LEU A 16 22.48 30.49 6.03
C LEU A 16 22.25 29.34 7.02
N ASN A 17 21.83 28.19 6.49
CA ASN A 17 21.56 27.00 7.29
C ASN A 17 22.86 26.17 7.42
N GLU A 18 23.68 26.46 8.44
CA GLU A 18 24.95 25.76 8.73
C GLU A 18 24.80 24.44 9.49
N LEU A 19 23.58 24.14 9.93
CA LEU A 19 23.30 22.96 10.74
C LEU A 19 23.39 21.68 9.88
N GLU A 20 24.45 20.91 10.07
CA GLU A 20 24.67 19.62 9.40
C GLU A 20 24.09 18.47 10.24
N GLU A 21 22.80 18.24 10.08
CA GLU A 21 22.11 17.05 10.60
C GLU A 21 21.37 16.32 9.49
N TYR A 22 21.65 15.04 9.30
CA TYR A 22 21.09 14.30 8.17
C TYR A 22 21.01 12.80 8.41
N PHE A 23 20.15 12.18 7.60
CA PHE A 23 20.09 10.73 7.41
C PHE A 23 20.83 10.40 6.12
N GLN A 24 21.78 9.48 6.19
CA GLN A 24 22.58 9.06 5.04
C GLN A 24 22.08 7.74 4.49
N TYR A 25 21.93 7.71 3.17
CA TYR A 25 21.59 6.53 2.38
C TYR A 25 22.77 6.19 1.47
N LYS A 26 23.28 4.96 1.57
CA LYS A 26 24.37 4.48 0.71
C LYS A 26 23.83 3.53 -0.35
N VAL A 27 24.09 3.85 -1.61
CA VAL A 27 23.80 3.00 -2.78
C VAL A 27 25.12 2.62 -3.43
N GLU A 28 25.40 1.33 -3.52
CA GLU A 28 26.64 0.81 -4.12
C GLU A 28 26.45 0.65 -5.63
N LEU A 29 27.26 1.33 -6.45
CA LEU A 29 27.15 1.28 -7.91
C LEU A 29 28.14 0.30 -8.56
N ARG A 30 28.39 -0.84 -7.88
CA ARG A 30 29.25 -1.92 -8.41
C ARG A 30 28.40 -2.88 -9.22
N ASN A 31 28.92 -3.37 -10.36
CA ASN A 31 28.19 -4.34 -11.21
C ASN A 31 27.67 -5.57 -10.44
N SER A 32 28.37 -6.02 -9.39
CA SER A 32 27.95 -7.14 -8.54
C SER A 32 26.72 -6.85 -7.68
N GLU A 33 26.43 -5.58 -7.40
CA GLU A 33 25.31 -5.11 -6.56
C GLU A 33 24.05 -4.79 -7.37
N PHE A 34 24.13 -4.83 -8.70
CA PHE A 34 22.99 -4.63 -9.60
C PHE A 34 22.18 -5.92 -9.78
N GLN A 35 21.55 -6.37 -8.70
CA GLN A 35 20.69 -7.54 -8.66
C GLN A 35 19.38 -7.20 -7.94
N VAL A 36 18.24 -7.64 -8.51
CA VAL A 36 16.92 -7.47 -7.88
C VAL A 36 16.92 -8.09 -6.48
N GLY A 37 16.44 -7.33 -5.49
CA GLY A 37 16.44 -7.72 -4.07
C GLY A 37 17.67 -7.30 -3.28
N ARG A 38 18.68 -6.69 -3.91
CA ARG A 38 19.86 -6.12 -3.25
C ARG A 38 19.95 -4.63 -3.52
N ASN A 39 20.66 -3.90 -2.67
CA ASN A 39 21.02 -2.49 -2.90
C ASN A 39 19.81 -1.59 -3.25
N PHE A 40 18.66 -1.85 -2.63
CA PHE A 40 17.38 -1.17 -2.86
C PHE A 40 16.79 -1.34 -4.28
N ILE A 41 17.29 -2.28 -5.08
CA ILE A 41 16.75 -2.59 -6.41
C ILE A 41 15.55 -3.51 -6.24
N THR A 42 14.39 -3.05 -6.72
CA THR A 42 13.13 -3.79 -6.63
C THR A 42 12.70 -4.42 -7.95
N ASP A 43 13.20 -3.90 -9.07
CA ASP A 43 12.90 -4.42 -10.40
C ASP A 43 14.02 -4.06 -11.39
N GLU A 44 14.14 -4.84 -12.46
CA GLU A 44 14.99 -4.52 -13.61
C GLU A 44 14.26 -4.77 -14.93
N ARG A 45 14.49 -3.89 -15.90
CA ARG A 45 13.94 -4.03 -17.26
C ARG A 45 15.03 -3.87 -18.29
N SER A 46 15.19 -4.89 -19.12
CA SER A 46 16.09 -4.84 -20.28
C SER A 46 15.32 -4.36 -21.50
N ILE A 47 15.84 -3.34 -22.18
CA ILE A 47 15.23 -2.76 -23.38
C ILE A 47 16.34 -2.68 -24.44
N THR A 48 16.03 -3.07 -25.67
CA THR A 48 16.92 -2.84 -26.81
C THR A 48 16.26 -1.80 -27.72
N PRO A 49 16.68 -0.53 -27.67
CA PRO A 49 16.20 0.49 -28.59
C PRO A 49 16.47 0.07 -30.03
N SER A 50 15.61 0.45 -30.97
CA SER A 50 15.77 0.10 -32.39
C SER A 50 17.12 0.62 -32.93
N GLY A 51 18.04 -0.28 -33.23
CA GLY A 51 19.40 0.05 -33.70
C GLY A 51 20.40 0.42 -32.59
N GLY A 52 20.01 0.32 -31.31
CA GLY A 52 20.86 0.61 -30.15
C GLY A 52 21.43 -0.64 -29.48
N MET A 53 22.34 -0.43 -28.52
CA MET A 53 22.78 -1.47 -27.61
C MET A 53 21.68 -1.80 -26.59
N ALA A 54 21.67 -3.03 -26.10
CA ALA A 54 20.78 -3.41 -25.00
C ALA A 54 21.11 -2.58 -23.76
N GLU A 55 20.10 -1.89 -23.22
CA GLU A 55 20.20 -1.09 -22.01
C GLU A 55 19.37 -1.76 -20.89
N LYS A 56 19.86 -1.66 -19.65
CA LYS A 56 19.15 -2.12 -18.46
C LYS A 56 18.72 -0.93 -17.61
N TRP A 57 17.44 -0.89 -17.28
CA TRP A 57 16.85 0.06 -16.35
C TRP A 57 16.60 -0.62 -15.01
N TYR A 58 17.10 0.00 -13.94
CA TYR A 58 16.97 -0.51 -12.58
C TYR A 58 16.04 0.40 -11.77
N LEU A 59 15.06 -0.19 -11.09
CA LEU A 59 14.14 0.53 -10.22
C LEU A 59 14.65 0.49 -8.77
N PHE A 60 15.20 1.61 -8.32
CA PHE A 60 15.60 1.80 -6.92
C PHE A 60 14.42 2.28 -6.08
N ARG A 61 14.11 1.57 -4.99
CA ARG A 61 13.17 2.00 -3.94
C ARG A 61 13.88 1.99 -2.59
N ILE A 62 14.31 3.17 -2.14
CA ILE A 62 15.03 3.36 -0.88
C ILE A 62 14.02 3.72 0.22
N PRO A 63 13.79 2.88 1.24
CA PRO A 63 12.94 3.22 2.36
C PRO A 63 13.57 4.33 3.20
N VAL A 64 12.85 5.43 3.39
CA VAL A 64 13.35 6.57 4.18
C VAL A 64 13.66 6.17 5.63
N ALA A 65 12.98 5.17 6.19
CA ALA A 65 13.25 4.70 7.54
C ALA A 65 14.58 3.92 7.68
N ASP A 66 15.12 3.36 6.58
CA ASP A 66 16.26 2.44 6.58
C ASP A 66 17.58 3.17 6.27
N TYR A 67 17.88 4.23 7.01
CA TYR A 67 19.13 4.98 6.88
C TYR A 67 20.31 4.21 7.51
N GLN A 68 21.50 4.28 6.89
CA GLN A 68 22.70 3.62 7.44
C GLN A 68 23.41 4.46 8.50
N LEU A 69 23.33 5.79 8.40
CA LEU A 69 23.96 6.70 9.36
C LEU A 69 23.02 7.86 9.66
N LYS A 70 22.96 8.25 10.93
CA LYS A 70 22.36 9.49 11.40
C LYS A 70 23.48 10.38 11.91
N VAL A 71 23.60 11.57 11.35
CA VAL A 71 24.59 12.58 11.76
C VAL A 71 23.87 13.72 12.48
N GLY A 72 24.41 14.14 13.62
CA GLY A 72 23.83 15.19 14.45
C GLY A 72 22.64 14.73 15.32
N ALA A 73 21.87 15.69 15.85
CA ALA A 73 20.81 15.46 16.82
C ALA A 73 19.39 15.41 16.22
N ILE A 74 19.25 15.16 14.92
CA ILE A 74 17.96 15.13 14.23
C ILE A 74 17.01 14.05 14.78
N PRO A 75 15.87 14.40 15.41
CA PRO A 75 15.07 13.42 16.15
C PRO A 75 14.26 12.50 15.23
N ASP A 76 13.67 13.05 14.16
CA ASP A 76 12.75 12.35 13.27
C ASP A 76 12.67 13.01 11.88
N PHE A 77 11.81 12.45 11.01
CA PHE A 77 11.59 12.92 9.63
C PHE A 77 10.54 14.03 9.51
N LYS A 78 10.10 14.67 10.60
CA LYS A 78 9.03 15.69 10.51
C LYS A 78 9.47 16.97 9.82
N SER A 79 10.76 17.30 9.85
CA SER A 79 11.30 18.55 9.31
C SER A 79 12.53 18.29 8.43
N ILE A 80 12.35 17.62 7.31
CA ILE A 80 13.38 17.46 6.27
C ILE A 80 13.20 18.54 5.21
N ARG A 81 14.27 19.33 4.96
CA ARG A 81 14.24 20.47 4.03
C ARG A 81 15.02 20.23 2.74
N PHE A 82 16.12 19.49 2.81
CA PHE A 82 17.08 19.37 1.73
C PHE A 82 17.39 17.91 1.43
N ILE A 83 17.71 17.62 0.17
CA ILE A 83 18.26 16.33 -0.28
C ILE A 83 19.59 16.64 -0.95
N ARG A 84 20.67 16.00 -0.49
CA ARG A 84 22.00 16.12 -1.08
C ARG A 84 22.43 14.75 -1.61
N MET A 85 22.68 14.66 -2.91
CA MET A 85 23.26 13.48 -3.55
C MET A 85 24.69 13.79 -3.95
N TYR A 86 25.61 12.86 -3.69
CA TYR A 86 27.00 12.98 -4.10
C TYR A 86 27.54 11.60 -4.49
N LEU A 87 28.56 11.60 -5.35
CA LEU A 87 29.20 10.39 -5.86
C LEU A 87 30.61 10.31 -5.26
N HIS A 88 31.02 9.11 -4.84
CA HIS A 88 32.36 8.88 -4.31
C HIS A 88 32.88 7.49 -4.71
N GLY A 89 34.21 7.34 -4.80
CA GLY A 89 34.85 6.04 -5.00
C GLY A 89 34.87 5.49 -6.43
N PHE A 90 34.74 6.34 -7.44
CA PHE A 90 34.93 5.97 -8.85
C PHE A 90 36.36 6.25 -9.30
N GLU A 91 36.92 5.34 -10.11
CA GLU A 91 38.28 5.48 -10.68
C GLU A 91 38.29 6.35 -11.95
N ASP A 92 37.17 6.40 -12.67
CA ASP A 92 36.99 7.16 -13.91
C ASP A 92 35.61 7.84 -13.94
N SER A 93 35.33 8.56 -15.02
CA SER A 93 34.12 9.33 -15.28
C SER A 93 32.88 8.44 -15.25
N VAL A 94 31.84 8.89 -14.52
CA VAL A 94 30.56 8.19 -14.41
C VAL A 94 29.41 9.09 -14.82
N ILE A 95 28.50 8.52 -15.60
CA ILE A 95 27.26 9.17 -16.01
C ILE A 95 26.08 8.37 -15.46
N LEU A 96 25.29 8.99 -14.59
CA LEU A 96 24.04 8.42 -14.09
C LEU A 96 22.86 9.07 -14.81
N ARG A 97 21.95 8.25 -15.34
CA ARG A 97 20.72 8.70 -15.98
C ARG A 97 19.53 8.27 -15.14
N PHE A 98 18.82 9.25 -14.59
CA PHE A 98 17.59 9.02 -13.85
C PHE A 98 16.41 9.28 -14.79
N ALA A 99 15.69 8.23 -15.18
CA ALA A 99 14.44 8.39 -15.92
C ALA A 99 13.40 9.13 -15.06
N LYS A 100 13.38 8.81 -13.76
CA LYS A 100 12.54 9.45 -12.76
C LYS A 100 13.26 9.43 -11.41
N LEU A 101 13.27 10.55 -10.72
CA LEU A 101 13.76 10.68 -9.34
C LEU A 101 12.69 11.44 -8.55
N GLU A 102 12.04 10.76 -7.61
CA GLU A 102 10.95 11.34 -6.84
C GLU A 102 10.93 10.83 -5.40
N LEU A 103 10.41 11.66 -4.50
CA LEU A 103 10.03 11.23 -3.16
C LEU A 103 8.56 10.81 -3.19
N ILE A 104 8.32 9.52 -2.98
CA ILE A 104 6.97 8.97 -2.96
C ILE A 104 6.49 8.94 -1.51
N ARG A 105 5.35 9.60 -1.25
CA ARG A 105 4.64 9.45 0.02
C ARG A 105 3.62 8.35 -0.10
N ASN A 106 3.70 7.36 0.78
CA ASN A 106 2.59 6.44 0.95
C ASN A 106 1.43 7.14 1.67
N THR A 107 0.26 7.23 1.04
CA THR A 107 -0.93 7.80 1.68
C THR A 107 -1.55 6.85 2.71
N TRP A 108 -1.20 5.58 2.62
CA TRP A 108 -1.63 4.54 3.53
C TRP A 108 -0.56 4.34 4.60
N ARG A 109 -0.98 4.17 5.85
CA ARG A 109 -0.10 4.01 7.01
C ARG A 109 -0.34 2.65 7.64
N ARG A 110 0.72 1.94 8.01
CA ARG A 110 0.61 0.70 8.78
C ARG A 110 -0.12 0.92 10.11
N PHE A 111 -1.04 0.03 10.43
CA PHE A 111 -1.69 -0.02 11.73
C PHE A 111 -0.84 -0.89 12.68
N ASN A 112 -0.26 -0.28 13.72
CA ASN A 112 0.70 -0.92 14.62
C ASN A 112 0.06 -1.46 15.92
N TYR A 113 -1.26 -1.63 15.92
CA TYR A 113 -2.03 -2.12 17.05
C TYR A 113 -2.83 -3.34 16.64
N GLU A 114 -3.18 -4.18 17.61
CA GLU A 114 -4.07 -5.31 17.39
C GLU A 114 -5.44 -4.79 16.96
N LEU A 115 -5.97 -5.36 15.89
CA LEU A 115 -7.29 -5.00 15.37
C LEU A 115 -8.35 -5.82 16.10
N ASP A 116 -8.70 -5.38 17.29
CA ASP A 116 -9.71 -6.04 18.12
C ASP A 116 -11.02 -5.22 18.19
N THR A 117 -11.91 -5.65 19.07
CA THR A 117 -13.16 -4.96 19.40
C THR A 117 -13.25 -4.66 20.90
N THR A 118 -12.12 -4.59 21.61
CA THR A 118 -12.07 -4.37 23.08
C THR A 118 -12.18 -2.89 23.44
N GLY A 119 -12.02 -2.00 22.46
CA GLY A 119 -12.08 -0.56 22.67
C GLY A 119 -10.74 0.05 23.13
N THR A 120 -9.65 -0.73 23.10
CA THR A 120 -8.33 -0.30 23.59
C THR A 120 -7.22 -0.49 22.56
N TYR A 121 -6.27 0.44 22.51
CA TYR A 121 -5.08 0.30 21.66
C TYR A 121 -4.09 -0.67 22.31
N ALA A 122 -4.10 -1.94 21.91
CA ALA A 122 -3.08 -2.91 22.26
C ALA A 122 -1.95 -2.87 21.20
N PRO A 123 -0.73 -2.39 21.51
CA PRO A 123 0.35 -2.33 20.53
C PRO A 123 0.81 -3.74 20.14
N ILE A 124 1.02 -3.96 18.85
CA ILE A 124 1.58 -5.23 18.36
C ILE A 124 3.04 -5.33 18.89
N PRO A 125 3.42 -6.46 19.52
CA PRO A 125 4.78 -6.65 20.01
C PRO A 125 5.83 -6.53 18.89
N ALA A 126 6.93 -5.83 19.17
CA ALA A 126 8.00 -5.61 18.19
C ALA A 126 8.69 -6.92 17.72
N ASN A 127 8.62 -7.97 18.53
CA ASN A 127 9.19 -9.30 18.27
C ASN A 127 8.18 -10.30 17.67
N THR A 128 7.10 -9.83 17.06
CA THR A 128 6.17 -10.69 16.32
C THR A 128 6.89 -11.40 15.17
N ALA A 129 6.59 -12.69 14.95
CA ALA A 129 7.12 -13.45 13.81
C ALA A 129 6.50 -13.00 12.47
N THR A 130 5.39 -12.26 12.53
CA THR A 130 4.62 -11.80 11.38
C THR A 130 5.32 -10.64 10.68
N THR A 131 5.77 -10.86 9.45
CA THR A 131 6.31 -9.80 8.60
C THR A 131 5.18 -9.11 7.84
N PHE A 132 5.28 -7.80 7.66
CA PHE A 132 4.28 -7.00 6.97
C PHE A 132 4.95 -5.89 6.18
N ASN A 133 4.80 -5.94 4.86
CA ASN A 133 5.27 -4.93 3.93
C ASN A 133 4.10 -4.31 3.19
N GLN A 134 4.24 -3.02 2.93
CA GLN A 134 3.24 -2.21 2.28
C GLN A 134 3.84 -1.55 1.04
N LEU A 135 3.41 -2.00 -0.13
CA LEU A 135 3.95 -1.60 -1.42
C LEU A 135 2.82 -1.09 -2.33
N ALA A 136 3.20 -0.69 -3.53
CA ALA A 136 2.29 -0.43 -4.63
C ALA A 136 2.69 -1.28 -5.82
N VAL A 137 1.69 -1.86 -6.47
CA VAL A 137 1.82 -2.65 -7.71
C VAL A 137 1.12 -1.90 -8.83
N ASN A 138 1.72 -1.85 -10.01
CA ASN A 138 1.22 -1.03 -11.10
C ASN A 138 1.42 -1.67 -12.48
N VAL A 139 0.67 -1.19 -13.47
CA VAL A 139 0.65 -1.78 -14.82
C VAL A 139 1.95 -1.60 -15.59
N GLU A 140 2.65 -0.49 -15.38
CA GLU A 140 3.88 -0.17 -16.12
C GLU A 140 5.10 -0.95 -15.63
N GLU A 141 5.20 -1.18 -14.31
CA GLU A 141 6.32 -1.87 -13.67
C GLU A 141 6.03 -3.36 -13.42
N ASN A 142 4.80 -3.73 -13.08
CA ASN A 142 4.50 -5.07 -12.55
C ASN A 142 3.64 -5.96 -13.46
N SER A 143 3.46 -5.58 -14.73
CA SER A 143 2.77 -6.41 -15.74
C SER A 143 3.51 -7.71 -16.07
N GLY A 144 4.82 -7.79 -15.83
CA GLY A 144 5.63 -9.00 -16.03
C GLY A 144 5.95 -9.78 -14.75
N ARG A 145 5.39 -9.39 -13.60
CA ARG A 145 5.77 -9.98 -12.29
C ARG A 145 5.32 -11.44 -12.15
N THR A 146 5.95 -12.15 -11.23
CA THR A 146 5.58 -13.50 -10.78
C THR A 146 5.23 -13.49 -9.28
N PRO A 147 4.30 -14.34 -8.79
CA PRO A 147 3.64 -15.44 -9.51
C PRO A 147 2.39 -15.02 -10.31
N VAL A 148 1.73 -13.90 -9.97
CA VAL A 148 0.61 -13.33 -10.73
C VAL A 148 1.00 -11.97 -11.28
N GLN A 149 0.76 -11.78 -12.57
CA GLN A 149 1.00 -10.51 -13.26
C GLN A 149 0.00 -9.45 -12.82
N TYR A 150 0.42 -8.19 -12.72
CA TYR A 150 -0.52 -7.11 -12.47
C TYR A 150 -1.31 -6.76 -13.74
N LYS A 151 -2.65 -6.80 -13.65
CA LYS A 151 -3.56 -6.26 -14.65
C LYS A 151 -4.57 -5.35 -13.98
N THR A 152 -4.97 -4.30 -14.68
CA THR A 152 -6.04 -3.40 -14.24
C THR A 152 -7.34 -4.17 -14.01
N PRO A 153 -8.09 -3.90 -12.92
CA PRO A 153 -9.35 -4.58 -12.64
C PRO A 153 -10.36 -4.48 -13.80
N PRO A 154 -11.24 -5.48 -13.96
CA PRO A 154 -12.31 -5.43 -14.95
C PRO A 154 -13.14 -4.14 -14.82
N GLY A 155 -13.40 -3.46 -15.95
CA GLY A 155 -14.19 -2.23 -15.99
C GLY A 155 -13.43 -0.94 -15.63
N VAL A 156 -12.23 -1.03 -15.08
CA VAL A 156 -11.37 0.14 -14.84
C VAL A 156 -10.64 0.51 -16.13
N VAL A 157 -10.85 1.75 -16.60
CA VAL A 157 -10.21 2.28 -17.80
C VAL A 157 -9.10 3.23 -17.39
N ARG A 158 -7.91 3.05 -17.95
CA ARG A 158 -6.77 3.95 -17.70
C ARG A 158 -7.10 5.37 -18.13
N GLN A 159 -6.80 6.32 -17.26
CA GLN A 159 -7.00 7.73 -17.55
C GLN A 159 -6.09 8.18 -18.70
N GLN A 160 -6.66 8.94 -19.63
CA GLN A 160 -5.97 9.50 -20.78
C GLN A 160 -5.52 10.93 -20.46
N GLN A 161 -4.27 11.24 -20.78
CA GLN A 161 -3.72 12.59 -20.71
C GLN A 161 -3.12 12.96 -22.07
N LEU A 162 -3.49 14.13 -22.59
CA LEU A 162 -2.85 14.67 -23.78
C LEU A 162 -1.49 15.27 -23.41
N SER A 163 -0.45 14.78 -24.04
CA SER A 163 0.88 15.38 -23.98
C SER A 163 0.92 16.69 -24.79
N ASN A 164 1.96 17.51 -24.58
CA ASN A 164 2.16 18.78 -25.27
C ASN A 164 2.21 18.67 -26.81
N ASN A 165 2.44 17.47 -27.34
CA ASN A 165 2.45 17.19 -28.79
C ASN A 165 1.14 16.57 -29.31
N ASN A 166 0.02 16.71 -28.59
CA ASN A 166 -1.28 16.09 -28.91
C ASN A 166 -1.25 14.55 -28.99
N VAL A 167 -0.21 13.92 -28.44
CA VAL A 167 -0.15 12.46 -28.30
C VAL A 167 -0.91 12.06 -27.05
N ASN A 168 -1.82 11.11 -27.21
CA ASN A 168 -2.57 10.53 -26.10
C ASN A 168 -1.68 9.59 -25.28
N LEU A 169 -1.50 9.89 -24.00
CA LEU A 169 -0.75 9.08 -23.05
C LEU A 169 -1.70 8.45 -22.04
N LEU A 170 -1.49 7.16 -21.75
CA LEU A 170 -2.22 6.48 -20.69
C LEU A 170 -1.48 6.68 -19.37
N LEU A 171 -2.17 7.24 -18.38
CA LEU A 171 -1.63 7.37 -17.04
C LEU A 171 -1.43 5.99 -16.39
N ASN A 172 -0.49 5.94 -15.44
CA ASN A 172 -0.24 4.72 -14.69
C ASN A 172 -1.46 4.40 -13.81
N GLU A 173 -1.70 3.10 -13.63
CA GLU A 173 -2.77 2.54 -12.84
C GLU A 173 -2.13 1.62 -11.81
N GLN A 174 -2.51 1.79 -10.54
CA GLN A 174 -1.81 1.20 -9.41
C GLN A 174 -2.76 0.75 -8.30
N SER A 175 -2.40 -0.34 -7.63
CA SER A 175 -3.06 -0.86 -6.44
C SER A 175 -2.13 -0.87 -5.24
N LEU A 176 -2.72 -0.76 -4.05
CA LEU A 176 -2.03 -1.05 -2.80
C LEU A 176 -1.70 -2.55 -2.77
N SER A 177 -0.45 -2.92 -2.44
CA SER A 177 -0.05 -4.30 -2.17
C SER A 177 0.33 -4.45 -0.70
N MET A 178 -0.32 -5.39 -0.02
CA MET A 178 -0.01 -5.80 1.34
C MET A 178 0.58 -7.20 1.33
N GLN A 179 1.88 -7.29 1.57
CA GLN A 179 2.59 -8.55 1.70
C GLN A 179 2.69 -8.92 3.17
N VAL A 180 2.12 -10.06 3.55
CA VAL A 180 2.09 -10.54 4.93
C VAL A 180 2.60 -11.97 4.96
N CYS A 181 3.51 -12.29 5.88
CA CYS A 181 3.96 -13.66 6.09
C CYS A 181 4.05 -13.99 7.57
N ASN A 182 3.90 -15.28 7.89
CA ASN A 182 3.71 -15.82 9.23
C ASN A 182 2.50 -15.24 9.98
N LEU A 183 1.44 -14.83 9.27
CA LEU A 183 0.23 -14.29 9.90
C LEU A 183 -0.46 -15.40 10.71
N ALA A 184 -0.47 -15.28 12.04
CA ALA A 184 -0.98 -16.32 12.93
C ALA A 184 -2.52 -16.44 12.87
N GLN A 185 -3.07 -17.53 13.40
CA GLN A 185 -4.52 -17.72 13.47
C GLN A 185 -5.18 -16.60 14.29
N PHE A 186 -6.26 -16.04 13.74
CA PHE A 186 -7.02 -14.88 14.26
C PHE A 186 -6.23 -13.58 14.36
N GLU A 187 -5.00 -13.57 13.86
CA GLU A 187 -4.23 -12.35 13.74
C GLU A 187 -4.62 -11.60 12.47
N SER A 188 -4.56 -10.28 12.55
CA SER A 188 -4.75 -9.41 11.40
C SER A 188 -3.64 -8.37 11.30
N ARG A 189 -3.40 -7.94 10.06
CA ARG A 189 -2.50 -6.85 9.72
C ARG A 189 -3.15 -5.98 8.66
N GLY A 190 -2.86 -4.70 8.69
CA GLY A 190 -3.44 -3.79 7.73
C GLY A 190 -2.86 -2.39 7.78
N VAL A 191 -3.44 -1.56 6.93
CA VAL A 191 -3.10 -0.16 6.77
C VAL A 191 -4.36 0.67 6.90
N PHE A 192 -4.19 1.94 7.24
CA PHE A 192 -5.28 2.90 7.25
C PHE A 192 -4.88 4.16 6.49
N LYS A 193 -5.89 4.84 5.99
CA LYS A 193 -5.77 6.15 5.37
C LYS A 193 -6.76 7.08 6.03
N THR A 194 -6.29 8.27 6.37
CA THR A 194 -7.16 9.36 6.81
C THR A 194 -7.72 10.05 5.60
N MET A 195 -9.03 10.24 5.58
CA MET A 195 -9.78 10.91 4.53
C MET A 195 -10.93 11.71 5.16
N ASN A 196 -11.64 12.51 4.38
CA ASN A 196 -12.82 13.22 4.87
C ASN A 196 -13.94 13.01 3.86
N LEU A 197 -14.65 11.88 3.99
CA LEU A 197 -15.70 11.47 3.07
C LEU A 197 -17.08 11.58 3.70
N ASP A 198 -18.03 12.13 2.93
CA ASP A 198 -19.46 12.03 3.20
C ASP A 198 -20.06 10.98 2.25
N LEU A 199 -20.34 9.79 2.79
CA LEU A 199 -20.86 8.66 2.02
C LEU A 199 -22.38 8.70 1.84
N ARG A 200 -23.10 9.67 2.42
CA ARG A 200 -24.58 9.69 2.40
C ARG A 200 -25.16 9.99 1.02
N GLN A 201 -24.37 10.65 0.17
CA GLN A 201 -24.77 10.98 -1.20
C GLN A 201 -24.58 9.80 -2.17
N TYR A 202 -23.91 8.74 -1.73
CA TYR A 202 -23.58 7.57 -2.55
C TYR A 202 -24.46 6.38 -2.18
N GLY A 203 -24.87 5.60 -3.18
CA GLY A 203 -25.64 4.37 -2.97
C GLY A 203 -24.77 3.15 -2.63
N LYS A 204 -23.54 3.13 -3.15
CA LYS A 204 -22.62 1.99 -3.07
C LYS A 204 -21.17 2.44 -2.87
N VAL A 205 -20.37 1.58 -2.24
CA VAL A 205 -18.91 1.67 -2.19
C VAL A 205 -18.39 0.39 -2.84
N GLU A 206 -17.52 0.55 -3.84
CA GLU A 206 -16.89 -0.54 -4.58
C GLU A 206 -15.38 -0.51 -4.35
N LEU A 207 -14.77 -1.68 -4.17
CA LEU A 207 -13.32 -1.85 -4.02
C LEU A 207 -12.95 -3.23 -4.54
N TYR A 208 -11.94 -3.29 -5.41
CA TYR A 208 -11.47 -4.58 -5.91
C TYR A 208 -10.41 -5.14 -4.98
N VAL A 209 -10.46 -6.45 -4.77
CA VAL A 209 -9.52 -7.16 -3.90
C VAL A 209 -8.97 -8.39 -4.62
N HIS A 210 -7.66 -8.49 -4.63
CA HIS A 210 -6.92 -9.65 -5.13
C HIS A 210 -6.18 -10.29 -3.95
N ALA A 211 -6.03 -11.62 -3.96
CA ALA A 211 -5.20 -12.34 -3.01
C ALA A 211 -4.45 -13.47 -3.71
N GLU A 212 -3.15 -13.61 -3.41
CA GLU A 212 -2.30 -14.68 -3.90
C GLU A 212 -1.44 -15.30 -2.79
N SER A 213 -1.11 -16.59 -2.92
CA SER A 213 -0.18 -17.26 -2.01
C SER A 213 1.27 -16.90 -2.34
N VAL A 214 2.10 -16.71 -1.31
CA VAL A 214 3.52 -16.34 -1.48
C VAL A 214 4.45 -17.56 -1.56
N ASN A 215 4.25 -18.57 -0.69
CA ASN A 215 5.18 -19.70 -0.57
C ASN A 215 5.03 -20.73 -1.69
N SER A 216 3.81 -21.17 -1.93
CA SER A 216 3.47 -22.14 -2.98
C SER A 216 2.03 -21.92 -3.42
N SER A 217 1.74 -22.26 -4.69
CA SER A 217 0.37 -22.27 -5.20
C SER A 217 -0.50 -23.22 -4.36
N GLY A 218 -1.48 -22.67 -3.65
CA GLY A 218 -2.44 -23.44 -2.85
C GLY A 218 -2.04 -23.73 -1.40
N ASP A 219 -0.96 -23.14 -0.87
CA ASP A 219 -0.68 -23.14 0.59
C ASP A 219 -1.87 -22.55 1.35
N VAL A 220 -2.41 -21.44 0.84
CA VAL A 220 -3.63 -20.82 1.34
C VAL A 220 -4.78 -21.22 0.42
N LYS A 221 -5.87 -21.72 1.00
CA LYS A 221 -7.08 -22.07 0.25
C LYS A 221 -8.12 -20.96 0.31
N ASP A 222 -9.08 -21.07 -0.60
CA ASP A 222 -10.26 -20.21 -0.60
C ASP A 222 -10.95 -20.17 0.77
N ASN A 223 -11.42 -18.98 1.15
CA ASN A 223 -12.16 -18.70 2.38
C ASN A 223 -11.38 -18.93 3.69
N GLU A 224 -10.05 -19.14 3.63
CA GLU A 224 -9.19 -19.23 4.80
C GLU A 224 -8.69 -17.86 5.30
N LEU A 225 -8.56 -16.91 4.37
CA LEU A 225 -8.22 -15.52 4.65
C LEU A 225 -9.43 -14.63 4.43
N TYR A 226 -9.51 -13.55 5.21
CA TYR A 226 -10.56 -12.57 5.12
C TYR A 226 -9.93 -11.20 4.92
N THR A 227 -10.44 -10.45 3.95
CA THR A 227 -10.17 -9.02 3.91
C THR A 227 -11.02 -8.34 4.96
N ILE A 228 -10.43 -7.42 5.72
CA ILE A 228 -11.12 -6.59 6.70
C ILE A 228 -11.09 -5.14 6.23
N ILE A 229 -12.26 -4.52 6.20
CA ILE A 229 -12.42 -3.13 5.83
C ILE A 229 -13.12 -2.43 6.99
N ARG A 230 -12.48 -1.45 7.63
CA ARG A 230 -13.15 -0.59 8.63
C ARG A 230 -13.30 0.82 8.10
N LEU A 231 -14.50 1.39 8.29
CA LEU A 231 -14.81 2.77 7.93
C LEU A 231 -15.56 3.46 9.07
N GLY A 232 -15.10 4.64 9.46
CA GLY A 232 -15.69 5.35 10.59
C GLY A 232 -14.96 6.63 10.98
N ALA A 233 -15.32 7.16 12.15
CA ALA A 233 -14.66 8.31 12.74
C ALA A 233 -13.30 7.91 13.35
N ASP A 234 -13.21 6.68 13.84
CA ASP A 234 -12.01 6.06 14.38
C ASP A 234 -11.98 4.55 14.03
N LEU A 235 -10.94 3.82 14.46
CA LEU A 235 -10.80 2.37 14.21
C LEU A 235 -11.12 1.48 15.42
N ILE A 236 -11.52 2.07 16.55
CA ILE A 236 -11.58 1.37 17.85
C ILE A 236 -12.96 1.41 18.47
N ASN A 237 -13.61 2.57 18.49
CA ASN A 237 -14.85 2.79 19.21
C ASN A 237 -16.02 3.06 18.27
N ASN A 238 -15.79 3.65 17.09
CA ASN A 238 -16.85 4.12 16.20
C ASN A 238 -16.54 3.78 14.74
N PHE A 239 -16.83 2.53 14.36
CA PHE A 239 -16.62 2.04 13.01
C PHE A 239 -17.71 1.07 12.56
N TYR A 240 -17.90 1.02 11.24
CA TYR A 240 -18.43 -0.14 10.55
C TYR A 240 -17.27 -1.03 10.12
N GLU A 241 -17.47 -2.33 10.17
CA GLU A 241 -16.52 -3.34 9.71
C GLU A 241 -17.19 -4.20 8.64
N VAL A 242 -16.45 -4.51 7.58
CA VAL A 242 -16.87 -5.47 6.55
C VAL A 242 -15.76 -6.50 6.44
N LYS A 243 -16.09 -7.79 6.58
CA LYS A 243 -15.17 -8.89 6.32
C LYS A 243 -15.64 -9.69 5.12
N ILE A 244 -14.74 -9.92 4.18
CA ILE A 244 -15.02 -10.65 2.93
C ILE A 244 -14.09 -11.87 2.88
N PRO A 245 -14.62 -13.10 2.77
CA PRO A 245 -13.79 -14.28 2.58
C PRO A 245 -13.08 -14.21 1.22
N LEU A 246 -11.77 -14.42 1.22
CA LEU A 246 -10.95 -14.28 0.02
C LEU A 246 -10.86 -15.59 -0.77
N LYS A 247 -11.07 -15.47 -2.07
CA LYS A 247 -10.72 -16.42 -3.11
C LYS A 247 -9.28 -16.20 -3.54
N MET A 248 -8.49 -17.27 -3.53
CA MET A 248 -7.08 -17.20 -3.86
C MET A 248 -6.89 -17.32 -5.37
N THR A 249 -6.10 -16.41 -5.93
CA THR A 249 -5.75 -16.45 -7.35
C THR A 249 -4.69 -17.52 -7.59
N ALA A 250 -4.92 -18.39 -8.56
CA ALA A 250 -3.95 -19.40 -8.95
C ALA A 250 -2.71 -18.73 -9.58
N TRP A 251 -1.53 -19.29 -9.29
CA TRP A 251 -0.28 -18.81 -9.90
C TRP A 251 -0.33 -18.94 -11.43
N GLY A 252 0.26 -17.97 -12.13
CA GLY A 252 0.21 -17.91 -13.59
C GLY A 252 -1.13 -17.43 -14.16
N ALA A 253 -2.11 -17.07 -13.33
CA ALA A 253 -3.31 -16.39 -13.79
C ALA A 253 -2.92 -15.12 -14.56
N SER A 254 -3.49 -14.97 -15.75
CA SER A 254 -3.24 -13.83 -16.63
C SER A 254 -4.52 -13.11 -17.03
N ASP A 255 -5.70 -13.67 -16.79
CA ASP A 255 -6.97 -13.02 -17.08
C ASP A 255 -7.38 -12.06 -15.96
N ALA A 256 -7.81 -10.86 -16.32
CA ALA A 256 -8.16 -9.83 -15.33
C ALA A 256 -9.29 -10.27 -14.38
N ALA A 257 -10.28 -11.02 -14.87
CA ALA A 257 -11.37 -11.56 -14.05
C ALA A 257 -10.91 -12.67 -13.08
N SER A 258 -9.85 -13.40 -13.44
CA SER A 258 -9.25 -14.41 -12.56
C SER A 258 -8.35 -13.77 -11.51
N ILE A 259 -7.68 -12.67 -11.86
CA ILE A 259 -6.84 -11.88 -10.93
C ILE A 259 -7.72 -11.08 -9.97
N TRP A 260 -8.85 -10.56 -10.42
CA TRP A 260 -9.80 -9.81 -9.60
C TRP A 260 -11.16 -10.55 -9.57
N PRO A 261 -11.28 -11.64 -8.78
CA PRO A 261 -12.55 -12.36 -8.64
C PRO A 261 -13.65 -11.44 -8.12
N ALA A 262 -14.84 -11.52 -8.72
CA ALA A 262 -16.00 -10.74 -8.28
C ALA A 262 -16.42 -11.08 -6.85
N GLU A 263 -16.12 -12.30 -6.39
CA GLU A 263 -16.37 -12.77 -5.04
C GLU A 263 -15.54 -12.02 -3.99
N ASN A 264 -14.36 -11.52 -4.38
CA ASN A 264 -13.49 -10.73 -3.51
C ASN A 264 -13.86 -9.25 -3.48
N GLU A 265 -14.66 -8.78 -4.43
CA GLU A 265 -15.04 -7.38 -4.55
C GLU A 265 -15.91 -6.94 -3.37
N MET A 266 -15.55 -5.81 -2.77
CA MET A 266 -16.44 -5.14 -1.81
C MET A 266 -17.45 -4.30 -2.59
N ALA A 267 -18.54 -4.89 -3.05
CA ALA A 267 -19.70 -4.15 -3.56
C ALA A 267 -20.70 -3.86 -2.42
N LEU A 268 -20.37 -2.89 -1.56
CA LEU A 268 -21.13 -2.57 -0.35
C LEU A 268 -22.24 -1.55 -0.65
N ALA A 269 -23.50 -1.95 -0.47
CA ALA A 269 -24.62 -1.01 -0.44
C ALA A 269 -24.60 -0.21 0.87
N ILE A 270 -24.63 1.12 0.79
CA ILE A 270 -24.65 2.00 1.98
C ILE A 270 -25.88 1.73 2.86
N THR A 271 -27.00 1.35 2.25
CA THR A 271 -28.23 0.95 2.95
C THR A 271 -28.07 -0.30 3.82
N ARG A 272 -27.14 -1.21 3.50
CA ARG A 272 -26.86 -2.38 4.34
C ARG A 272 -26.28 -1.98 5.70
N LEU A 273 -25.40 -0.97 5.72
CA LEU A 273 -24.81 -0.43 6.95
C LEU A 273 -25.85 0.27 7.82
N THR A 274 -26.76 1.05 7.21
CA THR A 274 -27.83 1.72 7.96
C THR A 274 -28.82 0.71 8.54
N GLN A 275 -29.17 -0.34 7.80
CA GLN A 275 -29.98 -1.45 8.30
C GLN A 275 -29.31 -2.19 9.47
N LEU A 276 -28.01 -2.48 9.36
CA LEU A 276 -27.24 -3.10 10.45
C LEU A 276 -27.31 -2.25 11.73
N LYS A 277 -27.16 -0.93 11.59
CA LYS A 277 -27.25 0.02 12.71
C LYS A 277 -28.64 0.03 13.36
N VAL A 278 -29.71 0.04 12.56
CA VAL A 278 -31.10 -0.02 13.06
C VAL A 278 -31.35 -1.33 13.80
N GLN A 279 -30.94 -2.45 13.23
CA GLN A 279 -31.10 -3.77 13.85
C GLN A 279 -30.34 -3.85 15.18
N ARG A 280 -29.08 -3.38 15.22
CA ARG A 280 -28.32 -3.26 16.46
C ARG A 280 -29.06 -2.43 17.49
N ASN A 281 -29.53 -1.24 17.13
CA ASN A 281 -30.23 -0.35 18.05
C ASN A 281 -31.53 -0.95 18.63
N ASN A 282 -32.17 -1.85 17.90
CA ASN A 282 -33.38 -2.54 18.36
C ASN A 282 -33.08 -3.75 19.25
N SER A 283 -31.90 -4.37 19.15
CA SER A 283 -31.60 -5.66 19.79
C SER A 283 -30.40 -5.67 20.73
N GLY A 284 -29.59 -4.60 20.79
CA GLY A 284 -28.28 -4.64 21.43
C GLY A 284 -27.77 -3.30 21.95
N ASN A 285 -26.62 -3.35 22.63
CA ASN A 285 -25.97 -2.20 23.23
C ASN A 285 -25.02 -1.53 22.21
N VAL A 286 -24.96 -0.20 22.25
CA VAL A 286 -24.07 0.61 21.41
C VAL A 286 -22.58 0.28 21.65
N GLY A 287 -22.21 -0.01 22.90
CA GLY A 287 -20.82 -0.29 23.29
C GLY A 287 -20.35 -1.73 23.03
N THR A 288 -21.21 -2.62 22.53
CA THR A 288 -20.85 -4.00 22.20
C THR A 288 -20.75 -4.16 20.69
N PHE A 289 -19.74 -4.90 20.24
CA PHE A 289 -19.58 -5.20 18.82
C PHE A 289 -20.75 -6.07 18.34
N PHE A 290 -21.54 -5.53 17.42
CA PHE A 290 -22.67 -6.22 16.82
C PHE A 290 -22.29 -6.65 15.42
N ARG A 291 -22.47 -7.94 15.10
CA ARG A 291 -22.10 -8.51 13.81
C ARG A 291 -23.23 -9.34 13.22
N GLN A 292 -23.27 -9.38 11.89
CA GLN A 292 -24.15 -10.25 11.11
C GLN A 292 -23.38 -10.84 9.94
N THR A 293 -23.70 -12.08 9.60
CA THR A 293 -23.15 -12.77 8.44
C THR A 293 -24.27 -12.94 7.42
N ASP A 294 -24.05 -12.45 6.21
CA ASP A 294 -24.98 -12.61 5.10
C ASP A 294 -24.79 -13.99 4.45
N SER A 295 -25.74 -14.38 3.59
CA SER A 295 -25.73 -15.72 2.95
C SER A 295 -24.55 -15.95 2.01
N ASP A 296 -23.89 -14.87 1.56
CA ASP A 296 -22.69 -14.92 0.72
C ASP A 296 -21.39 -15.07 1.54
N GLY A 297 -21.50 -15.19 2.87
CA GLY A 297 -20.36 -15.34 3.78
C GLY A 297 -19.68 -14.02 4.16
N LYS A 298 -20.14 -12.87 3.63
CA LYS A 298 -19.66 -11.57 4.07
C LYS A 298 -20.18 -11.26 5.47
N GLU A 299 -19.31 -10.70 6.30
CA GLU A 299 -19.67 -10.29 7.66
C GLU A 299 -19.69 -8.77 7.77
N TYR A 300 -20.73 -8.24 8.40
CA TYR A 300 -20.90 -6.82 8.64
C TYR A 300 -20.96 -6.58 10.15
N GLY A 301 -20.06 -5.73 10.62
CA GLY A 301 -19.91 -5.35 12.01
C GLY A 301 -20.18 -3.87 12.25
N ILE A 302 -20.66 -3.54 13.45
CA ILE A 302 -20.78 -2.16 13.94
C ILE A 302 -20.38 -2.11 15.41
N LEU A 303 -19.52 -1.16 15.75
CA LEU A 303 -19.20 -0.78 17.13
C LEU A 303 -19.41 0.71 17.32
N GLY A 304 -20.02 1.09 18.46
CA GLY A 304 -20.32 2.48 18.77
C GLY A 304 -21.38 3.07 17.85
N ASN A 305 -21.23 4.35 17.53
CA ASN A 305 -22.23 5.08 16.75
C ASN A 305 -21.60 5.78 15.52
N PRO A 306 -21.01 5.02 14.58
CA PRO A 306 -20.33 5.59 13.41
C PRO A 306 -21.29 6.41 12.54
N ASN A 307 -20.72 7.47 11.95
CA ASN A 307 -21.42 8.41 11.08
C ASN A 307 -20.92 8.26 9.63
N LEU A 308 -21.84 8.00 8.71
CA LEU A 308 -21.52 7.89 7.27
C LEU A 308 -21.31 9.26 6.62
N GLY A 309 -21.76 10.34 7.25
CA GLY A 309 -21.49 11.71 6.79
C GLY A 309 -20.12 12.23 7.17
N GLU A 310 -19.38 11.50 7.99
CA GLU A 310 -18.06 11.89 8.47
C GLU A 310 -17.17 10.66 8.63
N VAL A 311 -16.81 10.05 7.50
CA VAL A 311 -15.86 8.94 7.47
C VAL A 311 -14.46 9.52 7.41
N ARG A 312 -13.77 9.45 8.56
CA ARG A 312 -12.43 10.02 8.75
C ARG A 312 -11.32 9.02 8.48
N ILE A 313 -11.57 7.74 8.73
CA ILE A 313 -10.58 6.69 8.58
C ILE A 313 -11.17 5.56 7.74
N PHE A 314 -10.35 5.10 6.81
CA PHE A 314 -10.59 3.88 6.05
C PHE A 314 -9.41 2.94 6.28
N PHE A 315 -9.68 1.75 6.80
CA PHE A 315 -8.70 0.72 7.08
C PHE A 315 -8.93 -0.46 6.14
N LEU A 316 -7.83 -1.00 5.64
CA LEU A 316 -7.76 -2.19 4.81
C LEU A 316 -6.80 -3.17 5.48
N GLY A 317 -7.26 -4.40 5.68
CA GLY A 317 -6.50 -5.42 6.38
C GLY A 317 -6.76 -6.81 5.83
N VAL A 318 -5.94 -7.75 6.27
CA VAL A 318 -6.14 -9.18 6.08
C VAL A 318 -6.12 -9.87 7.44
N GLU A 319 -7.04 -10.80 7.64
CA GLU A 319 -7.16 -11.67 8.80
C GLU A 319 -7.00 -13.12 8.36
N ASN A 320 -6.24 -13.87 9.15
CA ASN A 320 -6.11 -15.30 8.96
C ASN A 320 -7.08 -16.05 9.88
N ARG A 321 -7.97 -16.86 9.33
CA ARG A 321 -8.87 -17.73 10.12
C ARG A 321 -8.43 -19.19 10.15
N ARG A 322 -7.40 -19.55 9.40
CA ARG A 322 -6.84 -20.89 9.36
C ARG A 322 -5.97 -21.15 10.61
N ALA A 323 -5.81 -22.42 10.99
CA ALA A 323 -5.01 -22.80 12.16
C ALA A 323 -3.49 -22.59 11.96
N THR A 324 -3.01 -22.67 10.72
CA THR A 324 -1.60 -22.53 10.37
C THR A 324 -1.24 -21.07 10.03
N PRO A 325 -0.01 -20.61 10.29
CA PRO A 325 0.42 -19.28 9.84
C PRO A 325 0.38 -19.16 8.31
N ALA A 326 -0.12 -18.04 7.79
CA ALA A 326 -0.27 -17.83 6.34
C ALA A 326 0.75 -16.83 5.78
N CYS A 327 1.16 -17.03 4.53
CA CYS A 327 1.91 -16.05 3.75
C CYS A 327 1.16 -15.71 2.46
N THR A 328 0.79 -14.45 2.33
CA THR A 328 -0.12 -13.94 1.29
C THR A 328 0.31 -12.56 0.83
N GLU A 329 0.02 -12.25 -0.43
CA GLU A 329 0.01 -10.88 -0.93
C GLU A 329 -1.42 -10.52 -1.33
N VAL A 330 -1.95 -9.42 -0.78
CA VAL A 330 -3.30 -8.94 -1.04
C VAL A 330 -3.23 -7.58 -1.69
N TRP A 331 -3.92 -7.39 -2.82
CA TRP A 331 -4.00 -6.08 -3.48
C TRP A 331 -5.37 -5.45 -3.33
N PHE A 332 -5.39 -4.13 -3.23
CA PHE A 332 -6.60 -3.32 -3.16
C PHE A 332 -6.55 -2.24 -4.23
N ASN A 333 -7.59 -2.19 -5.07
CA ASN A 333 -7.78 -1.15 -6.08
C ASN A 333 -9.00 -0.30 -5.74
#